data_AF-A0A815FE11-F1
#
_entry.id   AF-A0A815FE11-F1
#
_cell.length_a   1.000
_cell.length_b   1.000
_cell.length_c   1.000
_cell.angle_alpha   90.00
_cell.angle_beta   90.00
_cell.angle_gamma   90.00
#
_symmetry.space_group_name_H-M   'P 1'
#
loop_
_entity.id
_entity.type
_entity.pdbx_description
1 polymer ?
#
loop_
_entity_poly.entity_id
_entity_poly.type
_entity_poly.pdbx_seq_one_letter_code
_entity_poly.pdbx_strand_id
1 'polypeptide(L)'
;MVSLAFDGLTGGIQDRIRNSHRVQAYHMMYSMNIWSCLWASIGVIATGEIYGLFNFITLYPHVLGQMFLLGLTGAIGQNFIFLTIEWFGPLTCSIFTTTRKFFTILCSVIIFGNPITNQQIFGTALVFCGLFLEQFFGRANHR
;
A
#
# COMPACT_ATOMS: atom_id res chain seq x y z
N MET A 1 4.62 -12.57 -2.85
CA MET A 1 5.89 -12.08 -2.25
C MET A 1 6.60 -11.08 -3.16
N VAL A 2 6.64 -11.32 -4.47
CA VAL A 2 7.24 -10.40 -5.47
C VAL A 2 6.64 -8.99 -5.42
N SER A 3 5.30 -8.85 -5.34
CA SER A 3 4.64 -7.53 -5.20
C SER A 3 5.13 -6.76 -3.97
N LEU A 4 5.21 -7.42 -2.80
CA LEU A 4 5.64 -6.78 -1.56
C LEU A 4 7.10 -6.33 -1.62
N ALA A 5 7.96 -7.10 -2.31
CA ALA A 5 9.35 -6.75 -2.51
C ALA A 5 9.47 -5.49 -3.40
N PHE A 6 8.67 -5.40 -4.46
CA PHE A 6 8.63 -4.22 -5.32
C PHE A 6 8.01 -3.00 -4.64
N ASP A 7 6.99 -3.19 -3.79
CA ASP A 7 6.42 -2.11 -2.97
C ASP A 7 7.47 -1.56 -2.00
N GLY A 8 8.25 -2.43 -1.34
CA GLY A 8 9.34 -2.04 -0.46
C GLY A 8 10.49 -1.32 -1.19
N LEU A 9 10.91 -1.83 -2.35
CA LEU A 9 11.92 -1.19 -3.20
C LEU A 9 11.47 0.19 -3.69
N THR A 10 10.22 0.30 -4.15
CA THR A 10 9.66 1.56 -4.66
C THR A 10 9.58 2.60 -3.54
N GLY A 11 9.16 2.22 -2.34
CA GLY A 11 9.17 3.09 -1.16
C GLY A 11 10.57 3.61 -0.83
N GLY A 12 11.59 2.74 -0.84
CA GLY A 12 12.98 3.14 -0.61
C GLY A 12 13.56 4.06 -1.69
N ILE A 13 13.23 3.81 -2.97
CA ILE A 13 13.64 4.69 -4.08
C ILE A 13 12.94 6.05 -3.99
N GLN A 14 11.65 6.08 -3.64
CA GLN A 14 10.90 7.32 -3.43
C GLN A 14 11.54 8.18 -2.33
N ASP A 15 11.94 7.56 -1.21
CA ASP A 15 12.58 8.28 -0.11
C ASP A 15 13.94 8.86 -0.51
N ARG A 16 14.73 8.09 -1.27
CA ARG A 16 16.03 8.56 -1.81
C ARG A 16 15.87 9.74 -2.77
N ILE A 17 14.89 9.69 -3.68
CA ILE A 17 14.61 10.77 -4.63
C ILE A 17 14.17 12.04 -3.89
N ARG A 18 13.30 11.90 -2.89
CA ARG A 18 12.82 13.02 -2.08
C ARG A 18 13.96 13.70 -1.32
N ASN A 19 14.84 12.92 -0.70
CA ASN A 19 15.98 13.46 0.05
C ASN A 19 17.03 14.11 -0.86
N SER A 20 17.20 13.61 -2.09
CA SER A 20 18.23 14.11 -3.01
C SER A 20 17.80 15.32 -3.85
N HIS A 21 16.50 15.46 -4.16
CA HIS A 21 16.00 16.49 -5.09
C HIS A 21 14.95 17.44 -4.49
N ARG A 22 14.60 17.31 -3.19
CA ARG A 22 13.52 18.08 -2.52
C ARG A 22 12.23 18.14 -3.36
N VAL A 23 11.90 17.05 -4.05
CA VAL A 23 10.69 16.98 -4.87
C VAL A 23 9.48 16.96 -3.93
N GLN A 24 8.51 17.83 -4.18
CA GLN A 24 7.27 17.90 -3.41
C GLN A 24 6.49 16.57 -3.55
N ALA A 25 6.03 16.02 -2.41
CA ALA A 25 5.40 14.70 -2.34
C ALA A 25 4.18 14.55 -3.27
N TYR A 26 3.40 15.62 -3.43
CA TYR A 26 2.26 15.67 -4.34
C TYR A 26 2.63 15.46 -5.81
N HIS A 27 3.77 16.00 -6.27
CA HIS A 27 4.24 15.79 -7.64
C HIS A 27 4.65 14.33 -7.89
N MET A 28 5.23 13.67 -6.88
CA MET A 28 5.55 12.24 -6.93
C MET A 28 4.27 11.39 -6.95
N MET A 29 3.29 11.71 -6.10
CA MET A 29 1.98 11.04 -6.09
C MET A 29 1.27 11.13 -7.45
N TYR A 30 1.21 12.34 -8.02
CA TYR A 30 0.57 12.57 -9.30
C TYR A 30 1.25 11.77 -10.43
N SER A 31 2.58 11.81 -10.48
CA SER A 31 3.36 11.07 -11.48
C SER A 31 3.14 9.56 -11.37
N MET A 32 3.13 9.03 -10.14
CA MET A 32 2.88 7.62 -9.89
C MET A 32 1.48 7.20 -10.36
N ASN A 33 0.45 8.00 -10.05
CA ASN A 33 -0.92 7.73 -10.48
C ASN A 33 -1.06 7.75 -12.01
N ILE A 34 -0.43 8.70 -12.72
CA ILE A 34 -0.44 8.72 -14.19
C ILE A 34 0.15 7.43 -14.76
N TRP A 35 1.34 7.04 -14.29
CA TRP A 35 1.99 5.82 -14.77
C TRP A 35 1.16 4.58 -14.44
N SER A 36 0.55 4.51 -13.25
CA SER A 36 -0.38 3.43 -12.89
C SER A 36 -1.61 3.38 -13.80
N CYS A 37 -2.22 4.53 -14.11
CA CYS A 37 -3.36 4.60 -15.04
C CYS A 37 -2.96 4.17 -16.46
N LEU A 38 -1.78 4.54 -16.94
CA LEU A 38 -1.29 4.13 -18.26
C LEU A 38 -1.13 2.61 -18.33
N TRP A 39 -0.44 2.00 -17.36
CA TRP A 39 -0.26 0.55 -17.33
C TRP A 39 -1.58 -0.20 -17.16
N ALA A 40 -2.48 0.30 -16.30
CA ALA A 40 -3.81 -0.29 -16.14
C ALA A 40 -4.62 -0.22 -17.44
N SER A 41 -4.57 0.91 -18.16
CA SER A 41 -5.28 1.09 -19.43
C SER A 41 -4.78 0.12 -20.49
N ILE A 42 -3.46 -0.05 -20.61
CA ILE A 42 -2.87 -1.03 -21.54
C ILE A 42 -3.35 -2.44 -21.19
N GLY A 43 -3.34 -2.82 -19.92
CA GLY A 43 -3.82 -4.12 -19.45
C GLY A 43 -5.28 -4.37 -19.81
N VAL A 44 -6.15 -3.39 -19.54
CA VAL A 44 -7.60 -3.48 -19.82
C VAL A 44 -7.90 -3.54 -21.33
N ILE A 45 -7.13 -2.85 -22.16
CA ILE A 45 -7.24 -2.93 -23.62
C ILE A 45 -6.78 -4.31 -24.11
N ALA A 46 -5.67 -4.82 -23.58
CA ALA A 46 -5.11 -6.12 -23.98
C ALA A 46 -6.01 -7.31 -23.60
N THR A 47 -6.72 -7.24 -22.48
CA THR A 47 -7.66 -8.29 -22.05
C THR A 47 -9.05 -8.15 -22.69
N GLY A 48 -9.39 -6.99 -23.23
CA GLY A 48 -10.69 -6.72 -23.85
C GLY A 48 -11.86 -6.64 -22.85
N GLU A 49 -11.58 -6.53 -21.55
CA GLU A 49 -12.61 -6.53 -20.50
C GLU A 49 -13.53 -5.29 -20.52
N ILE A 50 -13.15 -4.26 -21.27
CA ILE A 50 -13.96 -3.04 -21.48
C ILE A 50 -15.37 -3.40 -21.96
N TYR A 51 -15.52 -4.37 -22.86
CA TYR A 51 -16.82 -4.77 -23.39
C TYR A 51 -17.67 -5.47 -22.32
N GLY A 52 -17.06 -6.30 -21.48
CA GLY A 52 -17.72 -6.94 -20.33
C GLY A 52 -18.18 -5.93 -19.29
N LEU A 53 -17.36 -4.91 -19.02
CA LEU A 53 -17.69 -3.81 -18.13
C LEU A 53 -18.90 -3.01 -18.64
N PHE A 54 -18.94 -2.66 -19.92
CA PHE A 54 -20.06 -1.92 -20.52
C PHE A 54 -21.38 -2.71 -20.43
N ASN A 55 -21.35 -4.00 -20.74
CA ASN A 55 -22.53 -4.85 -20.61
C ASN A 55 -23.00 -4.96 -19.14
N PHE A 56 -22.06 -5.04 -18.20
CA PHE A 56 -22.38 -5.07 -16.78
C PHE A 56 -23.01 -3.77 -16.26
N ILE A 57 -22.49 -2.61 -16.68
CA ILE A 57 -23.00 -1.30 -16.29
C ILE A 57 -24.40 -1.05 -16.87
N THR A 58 -24.66 -1.47 -18.11
CA THR A 58 -25.99 -1.33 -18.72
C THR A 58 -27.02 -2.22 -18.03
N LEU A 59 -26.62 -3.39 -17.54
CA LEU A 59 -27.48 -4.28 -16.76
C LEU A 59 -27.71 -3.78 -15.31
N TYR A 60 -26.71 -3.15 -14.70
CA TYR A 60 -26.76 -2.68 -13.31
C TYR A 60 -26.26 -1.22 -13.16
N PRO A 61 -27.08 -0.21 -13.50
CA PRO A 61 -26.66 1.19 -13.48
C PRO A 61 -26.32 1.72 -12.08
N HIS A 62 -26.88 1.14 -11.01
CA HIS A 62 -26.55 1.51 -9.62
C HIS A 62 -25.06 1.29 -9.28
N VAL A 63 -24.39 0.35 -9.96
CA VAL A 63 -22.97 0.04 -9.73
C VAL A 63 -22.08 1.24 -10.02
N LEU A 64 -22.48 2.13 -10.94
CA LEU A 64 -21.72 3.36 -11.22
C LEU A 64 -21.54 4.23 -9.98
N GLY A 65 -22.58 4.37 -9.16
CA GLY A 65 -22.51 5.13 -7.91
C GLY A 65 -21.55 4.47 -6.91
N GLN A 66 -21.56 3.14 -6.83
CA GLN A 66 -20.66 2.38 -5.95
C GLN A 66 -19.20 2.45 -6.43
N MET A 67 -18.96 2.37 -7.74
CA MET A 67 -17.63 2.55 -8.34
C MET A 67 -17.10 3.96 -8.10
N PHE A 68 -17.95 4.97 -8.26
CA PHE A 68 -17.58 6.36 -7.98
C PHE A 68 -17.24 6.58 -6.51
N LEU A 69 -18.08 6.09 -5.59
CA LEU A 69 -17.83 6.16 -4.14
C LEU A 69 -16.54 5.42 -3.75
N LEU A 70 -16.29 4.26 -4.36
CA LEU A 70 -15.06 3.49 -4.15
C LEU A 70 -13.84 4.29 -4.62
N GLY A 71 -13.90 4.88 -5.81
CA GLY A 71 -12.83 5.73 -6.36
C GLY A 71 -12.59 6.98 -5.51
N LEU A 72 -13.65 7.67 -5.09
CA LEU A 72 -13.58 8.86 -4.24
C LEU A 72 -12.96 8.53 -2.88
N THR A 73 -13.46 7.50 -2.22
CA THR A 73 -12.93 7.05 -0.92
C THR A 73 -11.48 6.59 -1.06
N GLY A 74 -11.14 5.91 -2.15
CA GLY A 74 -9.77 5.52 -2.48
C GLY A 74 -8.83 6.71 -2.65
N ALA A 75 -9.26 7.74 -3.39
CA ALA A 75 -8.48 8.96 -3.60
C ALA A 75 -8.24 9.72 -2.29
N ILE A 76 -9.27 9.84 -1.44
CA ILE A 76 -9.14 10.45 -0.10
C ILE A 76 -8.16 9.65 0.76
N GLY A 77 -8.31 8.32 0.80
CA GLY A 77 -7.42 7.44 1.56
C GLY A 77 -5.96 7.52 1.08
N GLN A 78 -5.75 7.56 -0.24
CA GLN A 78 -4.41 7.69 -0.82
C GLN A 78 -3.78 9.05 -0.49
N ASN A 79 -4.56 10.14 -0.51
CA ASN A 79 -4.06 11.46 -0.11
C ASN A 79 -3.66 11.46 1.37
N PHE A 80 -4.43 10.82 2.25
CA PHE A 80 -4.08 10.70 3.67
C PHE A 80 -2.78 9.89 3.89
N ILE A 81 -2.59 8.80 3.14
CA ILE A 81 -1.35 8.01 3.15
C ILE A 81 -0.17 8.88 2.70
N PHE A 82 -0.31 9.59 1.58
CA PHE A 82 0.75 10.47 1.06
C PHE A 82 1.09 11.61 2.00
N LEU A 83 0.07 12.25 2.61
CA LEU A 83 0.27 13.27 3.64
C LEU A 83 1.02 12.69 4.85
N THR A 84 0.66 11.48 5.29
CA THR A 84 1.38 10.80 6.38
C THR A 84 2.85 10.58 6.02
N ILE A 85 3.14 10.19 4.78
CA ILE A 85 4.50 9.99 4.26
C ILE A 85 5.27 11.33 4.17
N GLU A 86 4.60 12.43 3.84
CA GLU A 86 5.20 13.77 3.76
C GLU A 86 5.57 14.29 5.16
N TRP A 87 4.67 14.18 6.12
CA TRP A 87 4.85 14.73 7.47
C TRP A 87 5.70 13.85 8.38
N PHE A 88 5.56 12.53 8.31
CA PHE A 88 6.21 11.56 9.21
C PHE A 88 7.21 10.63 8.51
N GLY A 89 7.39 10.78 7.20
CA GLY A 89 8.22 9.88 6.41
C GLY A 89 7.55 8.54 6.08
N PRO A 90 8.06 7.81 5.08
CA PRO A 90 7.53 6.52 4.64
C PRO A 90 7.68 5.42 5.70
N LEU A 91 8.71 5.51 6.56
CA LEU A 91 8.98 4.56 7.63
C LEU A 91 7.81 4.48 8.63
N THR A 92 7.25 5.62 9.02
CA THR A 92 6.11 5.68 9.96
C THR A 92 4.84 5.11 9.33
N CYS A 93 4.61 5.37 8.04
CA CYS A 93 3.49 4.77 7.31
C CYS A 93 3.60 3.24 7.25
N SER A 94 4.80 2.70 7.01
CA SER A 94 5.06 1.26 7.02
C SER A 94 4.67 0.67 8.38
N ILE A 95 5.10 1.29 9.48
CA ILE A 95 4.77 0.85 10.85
C ILE A 95 3.25 0.81 11.06
N PHE A 96 2.53 1.89 10.73
CA PHE A 96 1.08 1.93 10.92
C PHE A 96 0.39 0.78 10.19
N THR A 97 0.79 0.50 8.95
CA THR A 97 0.21 -0.62 8.19
C THR A 97 0.57 -1.99 8.78
N THR A 98 1.82 -2.18 9.24
CA THR A 98 2.24 -3.45 9.85
C THR A 98 1.57 -3.70 11.20
N THR A 99 1.43 -2.66 12.03
CA THR A 99 0.74 -2.75 13.32
C THR A 99 -0.73 -3.09 13.11
N ARG A 100 -1.40 -2.43 12.15
CA ARG A 100 -2.78 -2.77 11.79
C ARG A 100 -2.90 -4.22 11.31
N LYS A 101 -2.03 -4.67 10.39
CA LYS A 101 -2.02 -6.06 9.89
C LYS A 101 -1.78 -7.07 11.04
N PHE A 102 -0.86 -6.76 11.95
CA PHE A 102 -0.57 -7.59 13.10
C PHE A 102 -1.79 -7.76 14.01
N PHE A 103 -2.48 -6.67 14.36
CA PHE A 103 -3.69 -6.76 15.17
C PHE A 103 -4.81 -7.53 14.47
N THR A 104 -4.99 -7.36 13.16
CA THR A 104 -5.96 -8.16 12.40
C THR A 104 -5.62 -9.66 12.44
N ILE A 105 -4.34 -10.03 12.33
CA ILE A 105 -3.89 -11.43 12.45
C ILE A 105 -4.17 -11.95 13.87
N LEU A 106 -3.82 -11.19 14.90
CA LEU A 106 -4.05 -11.55 16.29
C LEU A 106 -5.55 -11.76 16.59
N CYS A 107 -6.40 -10.81 16.19
CA CYS A 107 -7.85 -10.93 16.31
C CYS A 107 -8.39 -12.14 15.55
N SER A 108 -7.90 -12.40 14.34
CA SER A 108 -8.30 -13.57 13.54
C SER A 108 -7.99 -14.88 14.29
N VAL A 109 -6.79 -15.00 14.88
CA VAL A 109 -6.43 -16.20 15.63
C VAL A 109 -7.29 -16.37 16.89
N ILE A 110 -7.55 -15.29 17.63
CA ILE A 110 -8.40 -15.33 18.83
C ILE A 110 -9.83 -15.74 18.50
N ILE A 111 -10.39 -15.22 17.40
CA ILE A 111 -11.78 -15.47 17.00
C ILE A 111 -11.95 -16.87 16.38
N PHE A 112 -11.03 -17.29 15.50
CA PHE A 112 -11.15 -18.57 14.79
C PHE A 112 -10.53 -19.76 15.54
N GLY A 113 -9.81 -19.52 16.64
CA GLY A 113 -9.27 -20.59 17.50
C GLY A 113 -8.28 -21.54 16.82
N ASN A 114 -7.73 -21.16 15.66
CA ASN A 114 -6.80 -22.01 14.92
C ASN A 114 -5.49 -22.19 15.71
N PRO A 115 -4.99 -23.43 15.89
CA PRO A 115 -3.74 -23.66 16.61
C PRO A 115 -2.58 -22.99 15.86
N ILE A 116 -1.92 -22.03 16.52
CA ILE A 116 -0.72 -21.38 15.97
C ILE A 116 0.41 -22.41 15.96
N THR A 117 0.98 -22.67 14.80
CA THR A 117 2.16 -23.53 14.68
C THR A 117 3.42 -22.82 15.17
N ASN A 118 4.37 -23.55 15.74
CA ASN A 118 5.65 -22.97 16.24
C ASN A 118 6.39 -22.15 15.17
N GLN A 119 6.22 -22.50 13.89
CA GLN A 119 6.78 -21.75 12.76
C GLN A 119 6.15 -20.35 12.59
N GLN A 120 4.85 -20.18 12.87
CA GLN A 120 4.16 -18.89 12.80
C GLN A 120 4.57 -17.96 13.95
N ILE A 121 4.82 -18.51 15.14
CA ILE A 121 5.35 -17.76 16.29
C ILE A 121 6.75 -17.25 15.97
N PHE A 122 7.62 -18.11 15.44
CA PHE A 122 8.96 -17.73 15.04
C PHE A 122 8.97 -16.67 13.91
N GLY A 123 8.12 -16.85 12.89
CA GLY A 123 7.96 -15.87 11.82
C GLY A 123 7.47 -14.51 12.32
N THR A 124 6.52 -14.50 13.27
CA THR A 124 6.02 -13.26 13.90
C THR A 124 7.14 -12.55 14.66
N ALA A 125 7.91 -13.29 15.48
CA ALA A 125 9.04 -12.72 16.22
C ALA A 125 10.11 -12.11 15.30
N LEU A 126 10.40 -12.77 14.17
CA LEU A 126 11.36 -12.28 13.18
C LEU A 126 10.90 -10.97 12.52
N VAL A 127 9.61 -10.87 12.16
CA VAL A 127 9.04 -9.62 11.59
C VAL A 127 9.15 -8.45 12.56
N PHE A 128 8.80 -8.65 13.83
CA PHE A 128 8.96 -7.59 14.84
C PHE A 128 10.41 -7.20 15.05
N CYS A 129 11.32 -8.17 15.13
CA CYS A 129 12.74 -7.92 15.28
C CYS A 129 13.29 -7.09 14.09
N GLY A 130 12.90 -7.44 12.87
CA GLY A 130 13.24 -6.68 11.66
C GLY A 130 12.77 -5.23 11.71
N LEU A 131 11.50 -5.00 12.09
CA LEU A 131 10.95 -3.64 12.25
C LEU A 131 11.69 -2.84 13.32
N PHE A 132 12.02 -3.44 14.47
CA PHE A 132 12.78 -2.78 15.54
C PHE A 132 14.22 -2.43 15.11
N LEU A 133 14.89 -3.33 14.38
CA LEU A 133 16.22 -3.07 13.83
C LEU A 133 16.19 -1.93 12.81
N GLU A 134 15.19 -1.90 11.92
CA GLU A 134 15.01 -0.81 10.96
C GLU A 134 14.79 0.54 11.65
N GLN A 135 14.06 0.58 12.76
CA GLN A 135 13.91 1.79 13.58
C GLN A 135 15.23 2.27 14.19
N PHE A 136 16.04 1.34 14.69
CA PHE A 136 17.30 1.67 15.36
C PHE A 136 18.36 2.13 14.37
N PHE A 137 18.53 1.39 13.26
CA PHE A 137 19.52 1.71 12.24
C PHE A 137 19.08 2.84 11.28
N GLY A 138 17.78 2.95 10.98
CA GLY A 138 17.24 4.03 10.16
C GLY A 138 17.44 5.42 10.80
N ARG A 139 17.46 5.50 12.13
CA ARG A 139 17.82 6.74 12.86
C ARG A 139 19.32 7.04 12.90
N ALA A 140 20.18 6.02 12.83
CA ALA A 140 21.63 6.18 12.92
C ALA A 140 22.22 6.83 11.66
N ASN A 141 21.62 6.61 10.49
CA ASN A 141 22.11 7.13 9.21
C ASN A 141 21.63 8.57 8.89
N HIS A 142 20.93 9.22 9.82
CA HIS A 142 20.39 10.57 9.69
C HIS A 142 21.08 11.60 10.61
N ARG A 143 22.23 11.27 11.18
CA ARG A 143 23.14 12.21 11.88
C ARG A 143 24.38 12.47 11.07
#